data_AF-A0A4D4L0R5-F1
#
_entry.id   AF-A0A4D4L0R5-F1
#
_cell.length_a   1.000
_cell.length_b   1.000
_cell.length_c   1.000
_cell.angle_alpha   90.00
_cell.angle_beta   90.00
_cell.angle_gamma   90.00
#
_symmetry.space_group_name_H-M   'P 1'
#
loop_
_entity.id
_entity.type
_entity.pdbx_description
1 polymer ?
#
loop_
_entity_poly.entity_id
_entity_poly.type
_entity_poly.pdbx_seq_one_letter_code
_entity_poly.pdbx_strand_id
1 'polypeptide(L)'
;MRLHRQPRVPLRPRLRRHRHLPDKPEKLAKFREQEGLKVTLLADPAKETLEAYGAFGEKKLYGKTVTGVIRSTVIVDEQGKVERALYNVKATGHVAKIIKDLGL
;
A
#
# COMPACT_ATOMS: atom_id res chain seq x y z
N MET A 1 28.83 18.53 35.54
CA MET A 1 27.76 18.76 34.54
C MET A 1 27.83 17.66 33.48
N ARG A 2 26.93 16.66 33.49
CA ARG A 2 26.84 15.65 32.43
C ARG A 2 25.83 16.15 31.39
N LEU A 3 26.32 16.53 30.21
CA LEU A 3 25.50 16.83 29.05
C LEU A 3 24.80 15.55 28.60
N HIS A 4 23.51 15.42 28.91
CA HIS A 4 22.64 14.42 28.30
C HIS A 4 22.51 14.76 26.80
N ARG A 5 23.33 14.10 25.97
CA ARG A 5 23.05 14.01 24.53
C ARG A 5 21.75 13.25 24.39
N GLN A 6 20.66 13.96 24.07
CA GLN A 6 19.44 13.30 23.64
C GLN A 6 19.75 12.48 22.39
N PRO A 7 19.32 11.21 22.31
CA PRO A 7 19.45 10.46 21.08
C PRO A 7 18.69 11.22 19.99
N ARG A 8 19.38 11.54 18.89
CA ARG A 8 18.74 12.09 17.69
C ARG A 8 17.69 11.07 17.27
N VAL A 9 16.42 11.37 17.50
CA VAL A 9 15.32 10.60 16.94
C VAL A 9 15.54 10.66 15.42
N PRO A 10 15.75 9.51 14.73
CA PRO A 10 15.88 9.53 13.29
C PRO A 10 14.63 10.22 12.73
N LEU A 11 14.84 11.25 11.91
CA LEU A 11 13.76 11.95 11.21
C LEU A 11 12.95 10.87 10.50
N ARG A 12 11.72 10.63 10.97
CA ARG A 12 10.89 9.56 10.41
C ARG A 12 10.76 9.81 8.91
N PRO A 13 11.13 8.85 8.06
CA PRO A 13 10.97 9.02 6.62
C PRO A 13 9.52 9.35 6.32
N ARG A 14 9.30 10.34 5.44
CA ARG A 14 7.95 10.74 5.05
C ARG A 14 7.27 9.56 4.35
N LEU A 15 6.40 8.85 5.07
CA LEU A 15 5.66 7.72 4.51
C LEU A 15 4.84 8.19 3.30
N ARG A 16 5.22 7.73 2.12
CA ARG A 16 4.43 7.93 0.89
C ARG A 16 3.46 6.78 0.73
N ARG A 17 2.18 7.12 0.52
CA ARG A 17 1.12 6.13 0.29
C ARG A 17 0.71 6.18 -1.18
N HIS A 18 0.98 5.08 -1.87
CA HIS A 18 0.55 4.85 -3.24
C HIS A 18 -0.44 3.69 -3.29
N ARG A 19 -1.46 3.81 -4.14
CA ARG A 19 -2.41 2.72 -4.40
C ARG A 19 -2.37 2.37 -5.88
N HIS A 20 -2.04 1.13 -6.19
CA HIS A 20 -1.99 0.62 -7.56
C HIS A 20 -3.33 0.00 -7.95
N LEU A 21 -3.84 0.35 -9.13
CA LEU A 21 -5.08 -0.20 -9.68
C LEU A 21 -4.90 -0.51 -11.17
N PRO A 22 -5.56 -1.56 -11.70
CA PRO A 22 -5.52 -1.88 -13.13
C PRO A 22 -6.38 -0.95 -14.00
N ASP A 23 -6.85 0.16 -13.45
CA ASP A 23 -7.66 1.15 -14.15
C ASP A 23 -6.79 2.17 -14.89
N LYS A 24 -7.35 2.75 -15.96
CA LYS A 24 -6.71 3.85 -16.70
C LYS A 24 -6.54 5.11 -15.82
N PRO A 25 -5.50 5.92 -16.06
CA PRO A 25 -5.21 7.10 -15.26
C PRO A 25 -6.36 8.11 -15.23
N GLU A 26 -7.09 8.30 -16.33
CA GLU A 26 -8.24 9.21 -16.41
C GLU A 26 -9.37 8.80 -15.45
N LYS A 27 -9.63 7.50 -15.34
CA LYS A 27 -10.64 6.95 -14.42
C LYS A 27 -10.19 7.11 -12.97
N LEU A 28 -8.90 6.92 -12.69
CA LEU A 28 -8.33 7.13 -11.36
C LEU A 28 -8.35 8.59 -10.95
N ALA A 29 -8.11 9.52 -11.88
CA ALA A 29 -8.19 10.96 -11.60
C ALA A 29 -9.60 11.36 -11.16
N LYS A 30 -10.63 10.94 -11.91
CA LYS A 30 -12.03 11.17 -11.55
C LYS A 30 -12.39 10.53 -10.20
N PHE A 31 -11.98 9.28 -9.98
CA PHE A 31 -12.24 8.58 -8.72
C PHE A 31 -11.57 9.26 -7.52
N ARG A 32 -10.32 9.73 -7.69
CA ARG A 32 -9.60 10.48 -6.65
C ARG A 32 -10.33 11.76 -6.26
N GLU A 33 -10.84 12.48 -7.25
CA GLU A 33 -11.57 13.74 -7.05
C GLU A 33 -12.91 13.48 -6.36
N GLN A 34 -13.70 12.54 -6.88
CA GLN A 34 -15.02 12.17 -6.33
C GLN A 34 -14.93 11.72 -4.86
N GLU A 35 -13.92 10.92 -4.53
CA GLU A 35 -13.74 10.34 -3.20
C GLU A 35 -12.87 11.21 -2.28
N GLY A 36 -12.40 12.39 -2.74
CA GLY A 36 -11.57 13.31 -1.96
C GLY A 36 -10.25 12.69 -1.47
N LEU A 37 -9.65 11.79 -2.24
CA LEU A 37 -8.51 10.99 -1.79
C LEU A 37 -7.21 11.81 -1.79
N LYS A 38 -6.57 11.86 -0.61
CA LYS A 38 -5.24 12.48 -0.40
C LYS A 38 -4.06 11.59 -0.80
N VAL A 39 -4.33 10.32 -1.12
CA VAL A 39 -3.31 9.36 -1.57
C VAL A 39 -3.10 9.44 -3.08
N THR A 40 -1.88 9.12 -3.51
CA THR A 40 -1.58 9.01 -4.94
C THR A 40 -2.09 7.68 -5.46
N LEU A 41 -2.89 7.71 -6.53
CA LEU A 41 -3.32 6.52 -7.26
C LEU A 41 -2.40 6.32 -8.47
N LEU A 42 -1.91 5.09 -8.64
CA LEU A 42 -1.04 4.70 -9.74
C LEU A 42 -1.82 3.74 -10.65
N ALA A 43 -1.90 4.09 -11.93
CA ALA A 43 -2.50 3.26 -12.96
C ALA A 43 -1.52 2.18 -13.38
N ASP A 44 -1.94 0.91 -13.32
CA ASP A 44 -1.18 -0.25 -13.76
C ASP A 44 -2.04 -1.12 -14.68
N PRO A 45 -2.43 -0.62 -15.87
CA PRO A 45 -3.35 -1.32 -16.76
C PRO A 45 -2.78 -2.64 -17.28
N ALA A 46 -1.44 -2.73 -17.40
CA ALA A 46 -0.72 -3.95 -17.77
C ALA A 46 -0.65 -4.96 -16.62
N LYS A 47 -0.86 -4.52 -15.37
CA LYS A 47 -0.82 -5.31 -14.13
C LYS A 47 0.56 -5.83 -13.76
N GLU A 48 1.61 -5.41 -14.46
CA GLU A 48 2.98 -5.88 -14.25
C GLU A 48 3.45 -5.61 -12.81
N THR A 49 3.09 -4.45 -12.26
CA THR A 49 3.45 -4.12 -10.87
C THR A 49 2.63 -4.98 -9.90
N LEU A 50 1.33 -5.11 -10.15
CA LEU A 50 0.48 -5.96 -9.32
C LEU A 50 0.92 -7.43 -9.33
N GLU A 51 1.37 -7.95 -10.47
CA GLU A 51 1.89 -9.31 -10.61
C GLU A 51 3.25 -9.47 -9.92
N ALA A 52 4.18 -8.52 -10.12
CA ALA A 52 5.49 -8.53 -9.46
C ALA A 52 5.40 -8.53 -7.92
N TYR A 53 4.41 -7.82 -7.37
CA TYR A 53 4.14 -7.81 -5.93
C TYR A 53 3.20 -8.93 -5.46
N GLY A 54 2.78 -9.86 -6.31
CA GLY A 54 1.83 -10.93 -5.93
C GLY A 54 0.44 -10.42 -5.54
N ALA A 55 0.10 -9.19 -5.91
CA ALA A 55 -1.19 -8.53 -5.69
C ALA A 55 -2.20 -8.77 -6.82
N PHE A 56 -1.83 -9.55 -7.85
CA PHE A 56 -2.72 -10.06 -8.89
C PHE A 56 -2.48 -11.55 -9.07
N GLY A 57 -3.55 -12.34 -9.13
CA GLY A 57 -3.43 -13.78 -9.29
C GLY A 57 -4.76 -14.50 -9.12
N GLU A 58 -4.70 -15.83 -9.10
CA GLU A 58 -5.86 -16.69 -8.93
C GLU A 58 -6.32 -16.72 -7.48
N LYS A 59 -7.62 -16.48 -7.26
CA LYS A 59 -8.28 -16.67 -5.97
C LYS A 59 -9.48 -17.60 -6.13
N LYS A 60 -9.64 -18.54 -5.20
CA LYS A 60 -10.85 -19.37 -5.12
C LYS A 60 -11.94 -18.59 -4.41
N LEU A 61 -12.99 -18.23 -5.13
CA LEU A 61 -14.19 -17.62 -4.59
C LEU A 61 -15.34 -18.62 -4.74
N TYR A 62 -15.87 -19.11 -3.62
CA TYR A 62 -17.04 -20.01 -3.61
C TYR A 62 -16.91 -21.20 -4.58
N GLY A 63 -15.76 -21.89 -4.56
CA GLY A 63 -15.50 -23.04 -5.43
C GLY A 63 -15.17 -22.72 -6.89
N LYS A 64 -15.20 -21.44 -7.30
CA LYS A 64 -14.73 -20.99 -8.63
C LYS A 64 -13.36 -20.33 -8.52
N THR A 65 -12.44 -20.69 -9.41
CA THR A 65 -11.16 -19.99 -9.55
C THR A 65 -11.38 -18.74 -10.37
N VAL A 66 -11.06 -17.58 -9.80
CA VAL A 66 -11.18 -16.28 -10.46
C VAL A 66 -9.82 -15.57 -10.39
N THR A 67 -9.30 -15.13 -11.52
CA THR A 67 -8.08 -14.32 -11.56
C THR A 67 -8.42 -12.85 -11.36
N GLY A 68 -7.75 -12.18 -10.43
CA GLY A 68 -8.03 -10.76 -10.20
C GLY A 68 -7.11 -10.11 -9.18
N VAL A 69 -7.40 -8.84 -8.90
CA VAL A 69 -6.67 -8.07 -7.90
C VAL A 69 -6.95 -8.63 -6.50
N ILE A 70 -5.87 -8.85 -5.77
CA ILE A 70 -5.83 -9.24 -4.37
C ILE A 70 -5.56 -7.96 -3.57
N ARG A 71 -6.47 -7.63 -2.64
CA ARG A 71 -6.25 -6.45 -1.78
C ARG A 71 -5.03 -6.71 -0.92
N SER A 72 -3.99 -5.92 -1.19
CA SER A 72 -2.67 -6.12 -0.61
C SER A 72 -2.10 -4.79 -0.11
N THR A 73 -1.18 -4.86 0.84
CA THR A 73 -0.41 -3.71 1.29
C THR A 73 1.03 -4.13 1.47
N VAL A 74 1.92 -3.47 0.72
CA VAL A 74 3.36 -3.70 0.77
C VAL A 74 3.99 -2.46 1.39
N ILE A 75 4.82 -2.67 2.40
CA ILE A 75 5.59 -1.65 3.08
C ILE A 75 7.03 -1.84 2.62
N VAL A 76 7.56 -0.80 1.98
CA VAL A 76 8.90 -0.78 1.41
C VAL A 76 9.69 0.30 2.14
N ASP A 77 10.94 0.00 2.48
CA ASP A 77 11.85 0.98 3.08
C ASP A 77 12.43 1.96 2.04
N GLU A 78 13.27 2.90 2.49
CA GLU A 78 13.90 3.91 1.62
C GLU A 78 14.93 3.31 0.65
N GLN A 79 15.38 2.07 0.90
CA GLN A 79 16.35 1.36 0.08
C GLN A 79 15.65 0.48 -0.97
N GLY A 80 14.31 0.47 -0.98
CA GLY A 80 13.51 -0.33 -1.90
C GLY A 80 13.29 -1.77 -1.43
N LYS A 81 13.65 -2.13 -0.20
CA LYS A 81 13.45 -3.46 0.35
C LYS A 81 12.05 -3.58 0.94
N VAL A 82 11.40 -4.72 0.67
CA VAL A 82 10.08 -5.04 1.25
C VAL A 82 10.27 -5.41 2.72
N GLU A 83 9.80 -4.53 3.61
CA GLU A 83 9.80 -4.76 5.05
C GLU A 83 8.61 -5.64 5.46
N ARG A 84 7.43 -5.41 4.86
CA ARG A 84 6.22 -6.20 5.12
C ARG A 84 5.35 -6.31 3.87
N ALA A 85 4.81 -7.50 3.63
CA ALA A 85 3.80 -7.72 2.59
C ALA A 85 2.55 -8.39 3.22
N LEU A 86 1.41 -7.73 3.07
CA LEU A 86 0.13 -8.16 3.63
C LEU A 86 -0.84 -8.42 2.49
N TYR A 87 -1.36 -9.64 2.38
CA TYR A 87 -2.27 -10.07 1.31
C TYR A 87 -3.65 -10.42 1.86
N ASN A 88 -4.67 -10.43 1.00
CA ASN A 88 -6.07 -10.74 1.35
C ASN A 88 -6.59 -9.92 2.55
N VAL A 89 -6.17 -8.65 2.63
CA VAL A 89 -6.51 -7.81 3.79
C VAL A 89 -7.96 -7.35 3.74
N LYS A 90 -8.62 -7.33 4.90
CA LYS A 90 -9.94 -6.70 5.05
C LYS A 90 -9.77 -5.18 5.07
N ALA A 91 -10.69 -4.41 4.50
CA ALA A 91 -10.58 -2.96 4.49
C ALA A 91 -10.79 -2.37 5.90
N THR A 92 -11.75 -2.92 6.63
CA THR A 92 -12.16 -2.45 7.96
C THR A 92 -11.01 -2.60 8.95
N GLY A 93 -10.61 -1.49 9.59
CA GLY A 93 -9.59 -1.45 10.64
C GLY A 93 -8.14 -1.62 10.18
N HIS A 94 -7.89 -1.95 8.90
CA HIS A 94 -6.55 -2.25 8.39
C HIS A 94 -5.62 -1.04 8.41
N VAL A 95 -6.11 0.12 7.99
CA VAL A 95 -5.31 1.36 7.99
C VAL A 95 -4.89 1.74 9.41
N ALA A 96 -5.80 1.64 10.38
CA ALA A 96 -5.51 1.93 11.79
C ALA A 96 -4.45 0.96 12.35
N LYS A 97 -4.54 -0.32 11.99
CA LYS A 97 -3.54 -1.33 12.37
C LYS A 97 -2.16 -0.98 11.81
N ILE A 98 -2.06 -0.63 10.52
CA ILE A 98 -0.79 -0.25 9.89
C ILE A 98 -0.19 1.00 10.55
N ILE A 99 -1.00 2.01 10.82
CA ILE A 99 -0.55 3.24 11.51
C ILE A 99 0.07 2.88 12.87
N LYS A 100 -0.62 2.04 13.66
CA LYS A 100 -0.13 1.55 14.94
C LYS A 100 1.16 0.73 14.80
N ASP A 101 1.21 -0.20 13.84
CA ASP A 101 2.37 -1.07 13.58
C ASP A 101 3.62 -0.32 13.10
N LEU A 102 3.42 0.85 12.46
CA LEU A 102 4.48 1.76 12.02
C LEU A 102 4.79 2.84 13.07
N GLY A 103 4.04 2.86 14.19
CA GLY A 103 4.18 3.84 15.26
C GLY A 103 3.87 5.28 14.83
N LEU A 104 3.09 5.48 13.77
CA LEU A 104 2.71 6.78 13.18
C LEU A 104 1.57 7.47 13.93
#